data_AF-A0A0D2BIC3-F1
#
_entry.id   AF-A0A0D2BIC3-F1
#
_cell.length_a   1.000
_cell.length_b   1.000
_cell.length_c   1.000
_cell.angle_alpha   90.00
_cell.angle_beta   90.00
_cell.angle_gamma   90.00
#
_symmetry.space_group_name_H-M   'P 1'
#
loop_
_entity.id
_entity.type
_entity.pdbx_description
1 polymer ?
#
loop_
_entity_poly.entity_id
_entity_poly.type
_entity_poly.pdbx_seq_one_letter_code
_entity_poly.pdbx_strand_id
1 'polypeptide(L)'
;MESDPRSTLTLPTVYITGHNEKGEARVQSSTKEETEPYPNLRTSGRIVYTTSKFPPELAGDEDIILHQAVLEGGKLGLVNLGGTVCRIVNFGPKKQCHDAQNT
;
A
#
# COMPACT_ATOMS: atom_id res chain seq x y z
N MET A 1 17.14 14.27 -20.29
CA MET A 1 16.02 14.91 -19.57
C MET A 1 15.42 13.85 -18.67
N GLU A 2 15.64 13.97 -17.37
CA GLU A 2 15.08 13.06 -16.36
C GLU A 2 13.57 13.28 -16.35
N SER A 3 12.81 12.31 -16.87
CA SER A 3 11.34 12.34 -16.82
C SER A 3 10.91 12.33 -15.36
N ASP A 4 9.96 13.19 -14.97
CA ASP A 4 9.34 13.18 -13.64
C ASP A 4 9.03 11.72 -13.24
N PRO A 5 9.58 11.21 -12.12
CA PRO A 5 9.38 9.82 -11.73
C PRO A 5 7.95 9.58 -11.23
N ARG A 6 7.13 10.63 -11.09
CA ARG A 6 5.70 10.51 -10.79
C ARG A 6 4.95 10.02 -12.01
N SER A 7 4.17 8.96 -11.79
CA SER A 7 3.28 8.39 -12.80
C SER A 7 2.23 9.41 -13.24
N THR A 8 1.91 9.44 -14.54
CA THR A 8 0.79 10.23 -15.09
C THR A 8 -0.55 9.51 -14.93
N LEU A 9 -0.57 8.32 -14.30
CA LEU A 9 -1.79 7.58 -14.02
C LEU A 9 -2.59 8.28 -12.91
N THR A 10 -3.91 8.14 -12.97
CA THR A 10 -4.80 8.70 -11.96
C THR A 10 -4.51 8.10 -10.58
N LEU A 11 -4.48 8.96 -9.56
CA LEU A 11 -4.29 8.51 -8.18
C LEU A 11 -5.44 7.61 -7.74
N PRO A 12 -5.14 6.45 -7.13
CA PRO A 12 -6.16 5.54 -6.62
C PRO A 12 -6.90 6.16 -5.43
N THR A 13 -8.19 5.85 -5.32
CA THR A 13 -8.98 6.09 -4.11
C THR A 13 -9.06 4.80 -3.32
N VAL A 14 -8.66 4.82 -2.05
CA VAL A 14 -8.74 3.69 -1.13
C VAL A 14 -9.93 3.90 -0.21
N TYR A 15 -10.86 2.94 -0.25
CA TYR A 15 -11.99 2.87 0.68
C TYR A 15 -11.73 1.75 1.68
N ILE A 16 -11.63 2.10 2.96
CA ILE A 16 -11.60 1.11 4.05
C ILE A 16 -13.01 1.01 4.62
N THR A 17 -13.49 -0.22 4.79
CA THR A 17 -14.81 -0.51 5.37
C THR A 17 -14.65 -1.19 6.73
N GLY A 18 -15.64 -1.03 7.60
CA GLY A 18 -15.71 -1.70 8.89
C GLY A 18 -17.14 -1.77 9.40
N HIS A 19 -17.30 -2.04 10.69
CA HIS A 19 -18.61 -2.05 11.35
C HIS A 19 -18.69 -0.94 12.41
N ASN A 20 -19.88 -0.41 12.68
CA ASN A 20 -20.11 0.49 13.82
C ASN A 20 -20.42 -0.31 15.11
N GLU A 21 -20.67 0.39 16.22
CA GLU A 21 -21.02 -0.23 17.51
C GLU A 21 -22.28 -1.11 17.47
N LYS A 22 -23.14 -0.93 16.46
CA LYS A 22 -24.35 -1.74 16.23
C LYS A 22 -24.10 -2.94 15.32
N GLY A 23 -22.87 -3.12 14.84
CA GLY A 23 -22.52 -4.17 13.87
C GLY A 23 -22.94 -3.87 12.43
N GLU A 24 -23.30 -2.63 12.10
CA GLU A 24 -23.70 -2.25 10.75
C GLU A 24 -22.47 -1.90 9.91
N ALA A 25 -22.42 -2.39 8.66
CA ALA A 25 -21.32 -2.11 7.75
C ALA A 25 -21.30 -0.63 7.34
N ARG A 26 -20.10 -0.02 7.35
CA ARG A 26 -19.89 1.37 6.94
C ARG A 26 -18.54 1.56 6.24
N VAL A 27 -18.40 2.66 5.52
CA VAL A 27 -17.09 3.18 5.10
C VAL A 27 -16.42 3.83 6.31
N GLN A 28 -15.25 3.32 6.71
CA GLN A 28 -14.38 3.86 7.75
C GLN A 28 -13.65 5.10 7.23
N SER A 29 -13.03 4.99 6.06
CA SER A 29 -12.24 6.06 5.45
C SER A 29 -12.28 5.99 3.92
N SER A 30 -11.98 7.13 3.30
CA SER A 30 -11.88 7.30 1.85
C SER A 30 -10.74 8.26 1.57
N THR A 31 -9.59 7.76 1.13
CA THR A 31 -8.40 8.57 0.89
C THR A 31 -7.95 8.47 -0.56
N LYS A 32 -7.42 9.57 -1.10
CA LYS A 32 -6.74 9.55 -2.40
C LYS A 32 -5.25 9.37 -2.13
N GLU A 33 -4.71 8.24 -2.52
CA GLU A 33 -3.36 7.84 -2.14
C GLU A 33 -2.35 8.26 -3.20
N GLU A 34 -1.37 9.07 -2.80
CA GLU A 34 -0.26 9.46 -3.68
C GLU A 34 0.74 8.32 -3.83
N THR A 35 1.28 8.13 -5.04
CA THR A 35 2.36 7.17 -5.27
C THR A 35 3.71 7.83 -5.13
N GLU A 36 4.63 7.18 -4.44
CA GLU A 36 6.00 7.65 -4.25
C GLU A 36 6.93 6.95 -5.25
N PRO A 37 7.89 7.68 -5.83
CA PRO A 37 8.85 7.08 -6.75
C PRO A 37 9.84 6.19 -6.00
N TYR A 38 10.13 5.01 -6.56
CA TYR A 38 11.24 4.20 -6.07
C TYR A 38 12.56 4.79 -6.58
N PRO A 39 13.54 5.11 -5.70
CA PRO A 39 14.79 5.71 -6.12
C PRO A 39 15.50 4.88 -7.20
N ASN A 40 16.02 5.54 -8.23
CA ASN A 40 16.73 4.93 -9.36
C ASN A 40 15.91 3.92 -10.21
N LEU A 41 14.60 3.80 -9.97
CA LEU A 41 13.68 2.98 -10.76
C LEU A 41 12.68 3.88 -11.49
N ARG A 42 12.27 3.49 -12.70
CA ARG A 42 11.14 4.10 -13.41
C ARG A 42 9.83 3.48 -12.94
N THR A 43 9.66 3.40 -11.63
CA THR A 43 8.54 2.75 -10.98
C THR A 43 8.13 3.63 -9.80
N SER A 44 6.82 3.83 -9.63
CA SER A 44 6.28 4.44 -8.41
C SER A 44 5.33 3.45 -7.74
N GLY A 45 5.11 3.60 -6.44
CA GLY A 45 4.19 2.74 -5.73
C GLY A 45 3.67 3.33 -4.44
N ARG A 46 2.70 2.65 -3.86
CA ARG A 46 2.10 2.99 -2.58
C ARG A 46 1.63 1.73 -1.89
N ILE A 47 1.91 1.63 -0.60
CA ILE A 47 1.31 0.60 0.26
C ILE A 47 -0.07 1.13 0.64
N VAL A 48 -1.12 0.36 0.34
CA VAL A 48 -2.52 0.79 0.55
C VAL A 48 -3.19 0.08 1.71
N TYR A 49 -2.68 -1.10 2.10
CA TYR A 49 -3.13 -1.79 3.30
C TYR A 49 -2.11 -2.84 3.73
N THR A 50 -2.00 -3.08 5.04
CA THR A 50 -1.17 -4.14 5.59
C THR A 50 -1.86 -4.80 6.77
N THR A 51 -1.60 -6.08 6.97
CA THR A 51 -1.93 -6.79 8.20
C THR A 51 -0.62 -7.22 8.85
N SER A 52 -0.57 -7.26 10.18
CA SER A 52 0.65 -7.63 10.91
C SER A 52 0.67 -9.08 11.37
N LYS A 53 -0.44 -9.78 11.20
CA LYS A 53 -0.59 -11.21 11.50
C LYS A 53 -1.51 -11.86 10.47
N PHE A 54 -1.41 -13.18 10.35
CA PHE A 54 -2.29 -13.97 9.53
C PHE A 54 -2.81 -15.17 10.34
N PRO A 55 -4.13 -15.39 10.45
CA PRO A 55 -5.22 -14.64 9.81
C PRO A 55 -5.34 -13.16 10.27
N PRO A 56 -5.93 -12.27 9.45
CA PRO A 56 -6.09 -10.86 9.80
C PRO A 56 -7.05 -10.65 10.99
N GLU A 57 -6.90 -9.54 11.71
CA GLU A 57 -7.81 -9.12 12.77
C GLU A 57 -8.62 -7.91 12.33
N LEU A 58 -9.90 -8.18 12.05
CA LEU A 58 -10.84 -7.20 11.55
C LEU A 58 -11.73 -6.63 12.66
N ALA A 59 -11.58 -7.11 13.90
CA ALA A 59 -12.26 -6.54 15.06
C ALA A 59 -11.48 -5.37 15.66
N GLY A 60 -12.20 -4.40 16.24
CA GLY A 60 -11.62 -3.28 16.97
C GLY A 60 -10.67 -2.40 16.15
N ASP A 61 -10.74 -2.49 14.81
CA ASP A 61 -9.87 -1.77 13.88
C ASP A 61 -8.36 -2.01 14.11
N GLU A 62 -7.99 -3.16 14.68
CA GLU A 62 -6.59 -3.47 15.03
C GLU A 62 -5.65 -3.38 13.82
N ASP A 63 -6.00 -4.04 12.71
CA ASP A 63 -5.19 -4.00 11.50
C ASP A 63 -5.11 -2.58 10.89
N ILE A 64 -6.13 -1.73 11.07
CA ILE A 64 -6.10 -0.33 10.58
C ILE A 64 -5.08 0.48 11.38
N ILE A 65 -5.09 0.34 12.71
CA ILE A 65 -4.14 1.03 13.62
C ILE A 65 -2.71 0.57 13.32
N LEU A 66 -2.51 -0.73 13.19
CA LEU A 66 -1.18 -1.30 12.88
C LEU A 66 -0.71 -0.91 11.48
N HIS A 67 -1.61 -0.87 10.49
CA HIS A 67 -1.30 -0.36 9.15
C HIS A 67 -0.83 1.09 9.19
N GLN A 68 -1.51 1.96 9.94
CA GLN A 68 -1.12 3.36 10.09
C GLN A 68 0.26 3.49 10.76
N ALA A 69 0.54 2.71 11.79
CA ALA A 69 1.85 2.66 12.44
C ALA A 69 2.97 2.20 11.48
N VAL A 70 2.66 1.24 10.58
CA VAL A 70 3.59 0.79 9.53
C VAL A 70 3.89 1.92 8.54
N LEU A 71 2.88 2.69 8.11
CA LEU A 71 3.06 3.83 7.22
C LEU A 71 3.90 4.94 7.89
N GLU A 72 3.59 5.29 9.14
CA GLU A 72 4.32 6.32 9.91
C GLU A 72 5.76 5.93 10.21
N GLY A 73 6.03 4.63 10.40
CA GLY A 73 7.37 4.11 10.63
C GLY A 73 8.32 4.28 9.43
N GLY A 74 7.79 4.53 8.22
CA GLY A 74 8.57 4.86 7.00
C GLY A 74 9.54 3.79 6.52
N LYS A 75 9.47 2.56 7.06
CA LYS A 75 10.49 1.50 6.90
C LYS A 75 9.92 0.17 6.43
N LEU A 76 8.74 0.13 5.82
CA LEU A 76 8.27 -1.14 5.27
C LEU A 76 9.02 -1.47 3.99
N GLY A 77 9.77 -2.57 4.02
CA GLY A 77 10.40 -3.15 2.84
C GLY A 77 9.40 -3.83 1.90
N LEU A 78 9.81 -4.91 1.25
CA LEU A 78 8.91 -5.67 0.37
C LEU A 78 7.85 -6.48 1.15
N VAL A 79 8.10 -6.79 2.41
CA VAL A 79 7.27 -7.71 3.20
C VAL A 79 6.95 -7.10 4.57
N ASN A 80 5.73 -7.29 5.04
CA ASN A 80 5.39 -7.20 6.46
C ASN A 80 5.39 -8.61 7.04
N LEU A 81 6.37 -8.92 7.90
CA LEU A 81 6.57 -10.29 8.37
C LEU A 81 5.35 -10.79 9.14
N GLY A 82 4.89 -12.00 8.81
CA GLY A 82 3.78 -12.66 9.50
C GLY A 82 2.38 -12.21 9.07
N GLY A 83 2.25 -11.21 8.19
CA GLY A 83 0.98 -10.74 7.69
C GLY A 83 0.95 -10.59 6.17
N THR A 84 0.16 -9.62 5.70
CA THR A 84 -0.07 -9.37 4.27
C THR A 84 0.21 -7.92 3.92
N VAL A 85 0.53 -7.68 2.64
CA VAL A 85 0.73 -6.34 2.09
C VAL A 85 -0.05 -6.19 0.80
N CYS A 86 -0.92 -5.19 0.74
CA CYS A 86 -1.55 -4.72 -0.49
C CYS A 86 -0.83 -3.45 -0.95
N ARG A 87 -0.37 -3.44 -2.21
CA ARG A 87 0.37 -2.32 -2.80
C ARG A 87 -0.05 -2.08 -4.24
N ILE A 88 0.01 -0.82 -4.65
CA ILE A 88 -0.15 -0.40 -6.04
C ILE A 88 1.23 -0.06 -6.57
N VAL A 89 1.56 -0.55 -7.77
CA VAL A 89 2.86 -0.31 -8.42
C VAL A 89 2.62 0.10 -9.85
N ASN A 90 3.12 1.29 -10.21
CA ASN A 90 3.10 1.83 -11.55
C ASN A 90 4.43 1.56 -12.24
N PHE A 91 4.40 0.78 -13.32
CA PHE A 91 5.58 0.52 -14.14
C PHE A 91 5.67 1.51 -15.30
N GLY A 92 6.77 2.26 -15.38
CA GLY A 92 7.03 3.16 -16.50
C GLY A 92 7.23 2.42 -17.83
N PRO A 93 6.97 3.08 -18.97
CA PRO A 93 7.09 2.47 -20.29
C PRO A 93 8.50 1.95 -20.56
N LYS A 94 8.60 0.88 -21.35
CA LYS A 94 9.85 0.18 -21.71
C LYS A 94 10.61 -0.45 -20.53
N LYS A 95 9.97 -0.67 -19.39
CA LYS A 95 10.50 -1.54 -18.32
C LYS A 95 9.86 -2.93 -18.43
N GLN A 96 10.71 -3.96 -18.51
CA GLN A 96 10.31 -5.32 -18.16
C GLN A 96 10.39 -5.43 -16.63
N CYS A 97 9.40 -6.08 -16.01
CA CYS A 97 9.56 -6.58 -14.65
C CYS A 97 10.62 -7.69 -14.74
N HIS A 98 11.89 -7.35 -14.51
CA HIS A 98 12.92 -8.37 -14.46
C HIS A 98 12.74 -9.09 -13.13
N ASP A 99 12.44 -10.39 -13.19
CA ASP A 99 12.48 -11.23 -12.01
C ASP A 99 13.80 -11.00 -11.28
N ALA A 100 13.73 -10.98 -9.95
CA ALA A 100 14.90 -10.93 -9.08
C ALA A 100 15.77 -12.18 -9.34
N GLN A 101 16.63 -12.12 -10.35
CA GLN A 101 17.67 -13.11 -10.55
C GLN A 101 18.78 -12.81 -9.55
N ASN A 102 18.68 -13.50 -8.42
CA ASN A 102 19.78 -14.17 -7.72
C ASN A 102 21.19 -13.62 -8.01
N THR A 103 21.70 -12.80 -7.09
CA THR A 103 23.14 -12.57 -6.87
C THR A 103 23.42 -12.63 -5.39
#